data_AF-A0A382B0G8-F1
#
_entry.id   AF-A0A382B0G8-F1
#
_cell.length_a   1.000
_cell.length_b   1.000
_cell.length_c   1.000
_cell.angle_alpha   90.00
_cell.angle_beta   90.00
_cell.angle_gamma   90.00
#
_symmetry.space_group_name_H-M   'P 1'
#
loop_
_entity.id
_entity.type
_entity.pdbx_description
1 polymer ?
#
loop_
_entity_poly.entity_id
_entity_poly.type
_entity_poly.pdbx_seq_one_letter_code
_entity_poly.pdbx_strand_id
1 'polypeptide(L)'
;NYAFGFAIPTSTPGLKFICRPPVAHFDAASPMDGPLSLRYDESDGIAVFDDVLVPWERVFLFRDKEAEAVIRGQTGAGPHALHQSVVRAASKAEFMMALALAIAQSTKIDEHNPVQVMLAETISIAEFARTCRIGAEAEAHKTKFGTFSPAMRHISLWQSMFWKFYNRQCEIINTLGAGGLVGVPSFAELAGGAKKDVEKYFQSVNAGSSKRIKLNRLAYDAALSSFAGRQRLYEQYYSGDPMRTQSLMFRMYPKDEHIQRVHDMLDDLEGRQNPNWPDKEGGPAFERTWE
;
A
#
# COMPACT_ATOMS: atom_id res chain seq x y z
N ASN A 1 -14.78 9.27 30.63
CA ASN A 1 -16.11 8.73 30.26
C ASN A 1 -16.23 8.36 28.79
N TYR A 2 -15.13 8.19 28.02
CA TYR A 2 -15.19 7.87 26.58
C TYR A 2 -14.38 6.62 26.19
N ALA A 3 -13.78 5.92 27.16
CA ALA A 3 -13.05 4.68 26.90
C ALA A 3 -14.05 3.51 26.88
N PHE A 4 -14.42 3.06 25.69
CA PHE A 4 -15.35 1.94 25.51
C PHE A 4 -14.88 1.02 24.38
N GLY A 5 -15.12 -0.27 24.54
CA GLY A 5 -14.88 -1.28 23.52
C GLY A 5 -15.91 -2.39 23.67
N PHE A 6 -16.67 -2.66 22.62
CA PHE A 6 -17.75 -3.65 22.61
C PHE A 6 -17.94 -4.21 21.19
N ALA A 7 -18.72 -5.29 21.05
CA ALA A 7 -19.10 -5.84 19.75
C ALA A 7 -20.58 -6.21 19.69
N ILE A 8 -21.34 -5.56 18.81
CA ILE A 8 -22.79 -5.76 18.64
C ILE A 8 -23.15 -6.11 17.18
N PRO A 9 -24.30 -6.75 16.93
CA PRO A 9 -24.81 -6.94 15.57
C PRO A 9 -25.03 -5.62 14.83
N THR A 10 -24.79 -5.60 13.51
CA THR A 10 -25.05 -4.43 12.66
C THR A 10 -26.53 -4.09 12.54
N SER A 11 -27.42 -5.05 12.84
CA SER A 11 -28.88 -4.89 12.88
C SER A 11 -29.41 -4.46 14.25
N THR A 12 -28.54 -4.09 15.20
CA THR A 12 -28.99 -3.66 16.54
C THR A 12 -29.89 -2.43 16.43
N PRO A 13 -31.08 -2.41 17.05
CA PRO A 13 -31.95 -1.24 17.03
C PRO A 13 -31.20 0.03 17.49
N GLY A 14 -31.38 1.12 16.75
CA GLY A 14 -30.66 2.39 16.99
C GLY A 14 -29.33 2.52 16.25
N LEU A 15 -28.71 1.42 15.79
CA LEU A 15 -27.49 1.48 14.98
C LEU A 15 -27.85 1.70 13.50
N LYS A 16 -27.34 2.80 12.92
CA LYS A 16 -27.59 3.19 11.52
C LYS A 16 -26.26 3.47 10.83
N PHE A 17 -26.16 3.14 9.54
CA PHE A 17 -24.99 3.48 8.72
C PHE A 17 -25.40 4.52 7.67
N ILE A 18 -24.72 5.66 7.66
CA ILE A 18 -24.89 6.72 6.66
C ILE A 18 -23.69 6.65 5.72
N CYS A 19 -23.91 6.08 4.55
CA CYS A 19 -22.87 5.77 3.58
C CYS A 19 -22.65 6.90 2.56
N ARG A 20 -21.43 7.01 2.04
CA ARG A 20 -21.14 7.85 0.87
C ARG A 20 -21.87 7.32 -0.38
N PRO A 21 -22.05 8.17 -1.42
CA PRO A 21 -22.45 7.70 -2.74
C PRO A 21 -21.52 6.60 -3.27
N PRO A 22 -22.06 5.61 -4.02
CA PRO A 22 -21.24 4.59 -4.67
C PRO A 22 -20.32 5.24 -5.71
N VAL A 23 -19.11 4.69 -5.85
CA VAL A 23 -18.18 5.12 -6.91
C VAL A 23 -18.28 4.22 -8.15
N ALA A 24 -18.96 3.09 -8.04
CA ALA A 24 -19.23 2.18 -9.14
C ALA A 24 -20.33 2.72 -10.07
N HIS A 25 -20.16 2.52 -11.38
CA HIS A 25 -21.13 2.90 -12.40
C HIS A 25 -22.11 1.75 -12.66
N PHE A 26 -23.16 1.62 -11.82
CA PHE A 26 -24.13 0.51 -11.91
C PHE A 26 -24.92 0.47 -13.23
N ASP A 27 -25.08 1.61 -13.91
CA ASP A 27 -25.77 1.71 -15.20
C ASP A 27 -24.83 1.47 -16.41
N ALA A 28 -23.64 0.90 -16.18
CA ALA A 28 -22.72 0.58 -17.27
C ALA A 28 -23.34 -0.41 -18.26
N ALA A 29 -23.16 -0.17 -19.56
CA ALA A 29 -23.67 -1.04 -20.62
C ALA A 29 -23.09 -2.47 -20.58
N SER A 30 -21.93 -2.65 -19.95
CA SER A 30 -21.36 -3.95 -19.64
C SER A 30 -20.66 -3.96 -18.28
N PRO A 31 -20.75 -5.04 -17.48
CA PRO A 31 -19.94 -5.20 -16.28
C PRO A 31 -18.43 -5.15 -16.54
N MET A 32 -18.00 -5.43 -17.77
CA MET A 32 -16.60 -5.32 -18.17
C MET A 32 -16.11 -3.88 -18.31
N ASP A 33 -16.98 -2.88 -18.23
CA ASP A 33 -16.60 -1.46 -18.28
C ASP A 33 -16.11 -0.94 -16.92
N GLY A 34 -16.50 -1.62 -15.82
CA GLY A 34 -16.06 -1.36 -14.45
C GLY A 34 -15.78 -2.66 -13.70
N PRO A 35 -14.81 -3.49 -14.15
CA PRO A 35 -14.64 -4.85 -13.67
C PRO A 35 -14.18 -4.95 -12.21
N LEU A 36 -13.63 -3.88 -11.62
CA LEU A 36 -13.25 -3.83 -10.21
C LEU A 36 -14.31 -3.11 -9.38
N SER A 37 -14.67 -1.89 -9.78
CA SER A 37 -15.60 -1.03 -9.05
C SER A 37 -16.96 -1.69 -8.83
N LEU A 38 -17.51 -2.40 -9.81
CA LEU A 38 -18.79 -3.09 -9.67
C LEU A 38 -18.79 -4.28 -8.69
N ARG A 39 -17.62 -4.76 -8.26
CA ARG A 39 -17.49 -5.94 -7.37
C ARG A 39 -16.81 -5.64 -6.05
N TYR A 40 -15.97 -4.61 -6.00
CA TYR A 40 -15.07 -4.35 -4.89
C TYR A 40 -15.20 -2.93 -4.33
N ASP A 41 -16.26 -2.18 -4.69
CA ASP A 41 -16.58 -0.92 -4.02
C ASP A 41 -17.06 -1.17 -2.58
N GLU A 42 -16.19 -0.88 -1.62
CA GLU A 42 -16.50 -0.90 -0.19
C GLU A 42 -17.00 0.48 0.24
N SER A 43 -18.27 0.57 0.63
CA SER A 43 -18.87 1.85 1.01
C SER A 43 -18.31 2.36 2.34
N ASP A 44 -17.82 3.60 2.32
CA ASP A 44 -17.34 4.30 3.50
C ASP A 44 -18.51 5.05 4.15
N GLY A 45 -18.79 4.79 5.42
CA GLY A 45 -19.96 5.36 6.09
C GLY A 45 -19.74 5.67 7.56
N ILE A 46 -20.55 6.60 8.07
CA ILE A 46 -20.61 6.92 9.49
C ILE A 46 -21.58 5.94 10.17
N ALA A 47 -21.12 5.28 11.23
CA ALA A 47 -21.97 4.53 12.14
C ALA A 47 -22.56 5.48 13.18
N VAL A 48 -23.88 5.63 13.20
CA VAL A 48 -24.63 6.44 14.17
C VAL A 48 -25.28 5.50 15.18
N PHE A 49 -25.03 5.77 16.46
CA PHE A 49 -25.60 5.04 17.60
C PHE A 49 -26.65 5.94 18.25
N ASP A 50 -27.92 5.66 17.96
CA ASP A 50 -29.09 6.39 18.46
C ASP A 50 -29.76 5.56 19.56
N ASP A 51 -29.43 5.85 20.83
CA ASP A 51 -29.88 5.11 22.03
C ASP A 51 -29.75 3.58 21.92
N VAL A 52 -28.58 3.13 21.45
CA VAL A 52 -28.26 1.70 21.27
C VAL A 52 -28.00 1.00 22.60
N LEU A 53 -28.77 -0.05 22.90
CA LEU A 53 -28.51 -0.93 24.04
C LEU A 53 -27.33 -1.89 23.72
N VAL A 54 -26.24 -1.77 24.48
CA VAL A 54 -25.11 -2.71 24.43
C VAL A 54 -25.21 -3.68 25.63
N PRO A 55 -25.47 -4.98 25.41
CA PRO A 55 -25.51 -5.97 26.49
C PRO A 55 -24.15 -6.09 27.20
N TRP A 56 -24.15 -6.29 28.52
CA TRP A 56 -22.93 -6.35 29.32
C TRP A 56 -21.97 -7.46 28.89
N GLU A 57 -22.50 -8.59 28.42
CA GLU A 57 -21.73 -9.73 27.91
C GLU A 57 -20.97 -9.42 26.61
N ARG A 58 -21.25 -8.28 25.98
CA ARG A 58 -20.61 -7.79 24.75
C ARG A 58 -19.65 -6.63 24.99
N VAL A 59 -19.45 -6.23 26.25
CA VAL A 59 -18.55 -5.14 26.65
C VAL A 59 -17.18 -5.73 27.02
N PHE A 60 -16.13 -5.28 26.31
CA PHE A 60 -14.74 -5.69 26.54
C PHE A 60 -13.93 -4.62 27.28
N LEU A 61 -14.37 -3.36 27.21
CA LEU A 61 -13.72 -2.22 27.86
C LEU A 61 -14.80 -1.22 28.28
N PHE A 62 -14.83 -0.86 29.57
CA PHE A 62 -15.83 0.06 30.14
C PHE A 62 -15.19 1.11 31.04
N ARG A 63 -15.07 2.34 30.53
CA ARG A 63 -14.58 3.53 31.23
C ARG A 63 -13.18 3.40 31.85
N ASP A 64 -12.38 2.47 31.34
CA ASP A 64 -11.00 2.25 31.77
C ASP A 64 -10.02 2.84 30.74
N LYS A 65 -9.39 3.97 31.10
CA LYS A 65 -8.44 4.68 30.23
C LYS A 65 -7.05 4.03 30.22
N GLU A 66 -6.68 3.37 31.31
CA GLU A 66 -5.36 2.75 31.43
C GLU A 66 -5.29 1.52 30.54
N ALA A 67 -6.34 0.68 30.57
CA ALA A 67 -6.47 -0.44 29.66
C ALA A 67 -6.56 0.02 28.20
N GLU A 68 -7.33 1.07 27.90
CA GLU A 68 -7.46 1.62 26.53
C GLU A 68 -6.11 2.00 25.91
N ALA A 69 -5.25 2.68 26.68
CA ALA A 69 -3.96 3.14 26.19
C ALA A 69 -2.99 2.00 25.81
N VAL A 70 -3.13 0.82 26.43
CA VAL A 70 -2.16 -0.28 26.29
C VAL A 70 -2.67 -1.49 25.52
N ILE A 71 -4.00 -1.65 25.37
CA ILE A 71 -4.61 -2.89 24.88
C ILE A 71 -4.07 -3.32 23.51
N ARG A 72 -3.94 -2.40 22.54
CA ARG A 72 -3.46 -2.74 21.18
C ARG A 72 -2.01 -3.19 21.15
N GLY A 73 -1.16 -2.60 21.99
CA GLY A 73 0.26 -2.95 22.08
C GLY A 73 0.48 -4.24 22.85
N GLN A 74 -0.23 -4.44 23.96
CA GLN A 74 -0.04 -5.61 24.80
C GLN A 74 -0.65 -6.90 24.23
N THR A 75 -1.76 -6.80 23.49
CA THR A 75 -2.46 -7.97 22.93
C THR A 75 -1.90 -8.46 21.59
N GLY A 76 -1.04 -7.67 20.94
CA GLY A 76 -0.60 -7.93 19.56
C GLY A 76 -1.66 -7.63 18.49
N ALA A 77 -2.85 -7.13 18.87
CA ALA A 77 -3.93 -6.83 17.93
C ALA A 77 -3.51 -5.79 16.86
N GLY A 78 -2.70 -4.80 17.23
CA GLY A 78 -2.16 -3.81 16.29
C GLY A 78 -1.27 -4.45 15.21
N PRO A 79 -0.17 -5.11 15.59
CA PRO A 79 0.70 -5.82 14.65
C PRO A 79 -0.03 -6.80 13.73
N HIS A 80 -0.97 -7.59 14.24
CA HIS A 80 -1.71 -8.54 13.42
C HIS A 80 -2.62 -7.86 12.39
N ALA A 81 -3.36 -6.81 12.78
CA ALA A 81 -4.20 -6.06 11.86
C ALA A 81 -3.40 -5.40 10.73
N LEU A 82 -2.23 -4.85 11.07
CA LEU A 82 -1.35 -4.24 10.08
C LEU A 82 -0.62 -5.26 9.21
N HIS A 83 -0.27 -6.44 9.74
CA HIS A 83 0.29 -7.53 8.93
C HIS A 83 -0.69 -7.99 7.84
N GLN A 84 -1.98 -8.14 8.17
CA GLN A 84 -3.01 -8.38 7.15
C GLN A 84 -3.02 -7.28 6.07
N SER A 85 -2.80 -6.03 6.46
CA SER A 85 -2.74 -4.90 5.53
C SER A 85 -1.53 -5.00 4.59
N VAL A 86 -0.38 -5.45 5.09
CA VAL A 86 0.82 -5.72 4.28
C VAL A 86 0.58 -6.86 3.29
N VAL A 87 -0.08 -7.94 3.71
CA VAL A 87 -0.43 -9.07 2.82
C VAL A 87 -1.32 -8.58 1.68
N ARG A 88 -2.39 -7.85 2.00
CA ARG A 88 -3.31 -7.25 1.02
C ARG A 88 -2.57 -6.32 0.06
N ALA A 89 -1.66 -5.50 0.58
CA ALA A 89 -0.86 -4.58 -0.23
C ALA A 89 0.09 -5.30 -1.18
N ALA A 90 0.74 -6.39 -0.76
CA ALA A 90 1.59 -7.19 -1.62
C ALA A 90 0.81 -7.75 -2.82
N SER A 91 -0.37 -8.33 -2.59
CA SER A 91 -1.24 -8.80 -3.68
C SER A 91 -1.69 -7.68 -4.61
N LYS A 92 -2.02 -6.50 -4.06
CA LYS A 92 -2.40 -5.33 -4.87
C LYS A 92 -1.23 -4.82 -5.71
N ALA A 93 -0.03 -4.76 -5.14
CA ALA A 93 1.18 -4.31 -5.83
C ALA A 93 1.55 -5.23 -6.99
N GLU A 94 1.47 -6.54 -6.78
CA GLU A 94 1.69 -7.57 -7.80
C GLU A 94 0.65 -7.45 -8.93
N PHE A 95 -0.63 -7.26 -8.59
CA PHE A 95 -1.68 -7.03 -9.58
C PHE A 95 -1.39 -5.79 -10.45
N MET A 96 -1.02 -4.66 -9.84
CA MET A 96 -0.72 -3.43 -10.57
C MET A 96 0.52 -3.58 -11.47
N MET A 97 1.56 -4.28 -11.00
CA MET A 97 2.74 -4.63 -11.80
C MET A 97 2.36 -5.48 -13.01
N ALA A 98 1.60 -6.57 -12.79
CA ALA A 98 1.14 -7.45 -13.86
C ALA A 98 0.28 -6.71 -14.89
N LEU A 99 -0.57 -5.78 -14.43
CA LEU A 99 -1.40 -4.95 -15.29
C LEU A 99 -0.57 -3.99 -16.15
N ALA A 100 0.45 -3.34 -15.58
CA ALA A 100 1.38 -2.48 -16.31
C ALA A 100 2.14 -3.26 -17.41
N LEU A 101 2.66 -4.45 -17.07
CA LEU A 101 3.31 -5.35 -18.02
C LEU A 101 2.37 -5.75 -19.16
N ALA A 102 1.14 -6.14 -18.83
CA ALA A 102 0.15 -6.54 -19.83
C ALA A 102 -0.23 -5.39 -20.78
N ILE A 103 -0.38 -4.16 -20.27
CA ILE A 103 -0.64 -2.97 -21.08
C ILE A 103 0.52 -2.75 -22.06
N ALA A 104 1.76 -2.71 -21.56
CA ALA A 104 2.94 -2.45 -22.38
C ALA A 104 3.12 -3.51 -23.48
N GLN A 105 2.95 -4.79 -23.15
CA GLN A 105 3.01 -5.90 -24.12
C GLN A 105 1.89 -5.82 -25.15
N SER A 106 0.69 -5.37 -24.78
CA SER A 106 -0.45 -5.29 -25.70
C SER A 106 -0.23 -4.30 -26.85
N THR A 107 0.54 -3.25 -26.60
CA THR A 107 0.89 -2.20 -27.57
C THR A 107 2.33 -2.32 -28.08
N LYS A 108 3.08 -3.34 -27.64
CA LYS A 108 4.48 -3.59 -28.02
C LYS A 108 5.41 -2.40 -27.74
N ILE A 109 5.20 -1.73 -26.61
CA ILE A 109 6.04 -0.60 -26.18
C ILE A 109 7.10 -1.03 -25.15
N ASP A 110 7.04 -2.29 -24.70
CA ASP A 110 7.94 -2.91 -23.72
C ASP A 110 9.38 -3.15 -24.25
N GLU A 111 9.61 -2.96 -25.54
CA GLU A 111 10.96 -2.97 -26.15
C GLU A 111 11.71 -1.65 -25.92
N HIS A 112 11.01 -0.56 -25.55
CA HIS A 112 11.63 0.75 -25.36
C HIS A 112 12.24 0.91 -23.97
N ASN A 113 13.51 1.30 -23.89
CA ASN A 113 14.23 1.45 -22.62
C ASN A 113 13.50 2.36 -21.59
N PRO A 114 12.95 3.54 -21.94
CA PRO A 114 12.20 4.34 -20.97
C PRO A 114 10.97 3.61 -20.39
N VAL A 115 10.31 2.76 -21.18
CA VAL A 115 9.20 1.93 -20.73
C VAL A 115 9.69 0.82 -19.80
N GLN A 116 10.79 0.16 -20.15
CA GLN A 116 11.40 -0.88 -19.31
C GLN A 116 11.80 -0.35 -17.93
N VAL A 117 12.30 0.89 -17.84
CA VAL A 117 12.58 1.55 -16.56
C VAL A 117 11.30 1.68 -15.72
N MET A 118 10.20 2.16 -16.30
CA MET A 118 8.91 2.25 -15.59
C MET A 118 8.38 0.87 -15.19
N LEU A 119 8.51 -0.14 -16.04
CA LEU A 119 8.10 -1.52 -15.71
C LEU A 119 8.94 -2.07 -14.55
N ALA A 120 10.26 -1.84 -14.57
CA ALA A 120 11.17 -2.23 -13.48
C ALA A 120 10.82 -1.53 -12.16
N GLU A 121 10.37 -0.27 -12.18
CA GLU A 121 9.84 0.40 -11.00
C GLU A 121 8.62 -0.36 -10.44
N THR A 122 7.67 -0.78 -11.29
CA THR A 122 6.50 -1.55 -10.80
C THR A 122 6.87 -2.90 -10.20
N ILE A 123 7.89 -3.57 -10.76
CA ILE A 123 8.44 -4.83 -10.22
C ILE A 123 9.08 -4.59 -8.85
N SER A 124 9.88 -3.53 -8.73
CA SER A 124 10.54 -3.15 -7.48
C SER A 124 9.53 -2.87 -6.37
N ILE A 125 8.40 -2.25 -6.72
CA ILE A 125 7.30 -1.95 -5.78
C ILE A 125 6.61 -3.24 -5.30
N ALA A 126 6.34 -4.20 -6.21
CA ALA A 126 5.76 -5.48 -5.85
C ALA A 126 6.70 -6.28 -4.93
N GLU A 127 7.99 -6.34 -5.26
CA GLU A 127 9.00 -7.01 -4.45
C GLU A 127 9.23 -6.32 -3.09
N PHE A 128 9.13 -4.99 -3.03
CA PHE A 128 9.18 -4.24 -1.77
C PHE A 128 8.07 -4.68 -0.82
N ALA A 129 6.81 -4.72 -1.27
CA ALA A 129 5.69 -5.11 -0.44
C ALA A 129 5.79 -6.58 -0.01
N ARG A 130 6.20 -7.46 -0.93
CA ARG A 130 6.47 -8.87 -0.65
C ARG A 130 7.58 -9.06 0.39
N THR A 131 8.67 -8.33 0.28
CA THR A 131 9.81 -8.39 1.23
C THR A 131 9.42 -7.87 2.60
N CYS A 132 8.63 -6.79 2.69
CA CYS A 132 8.12 -6.32 3.98
C CYS A 132 7.24 -7.37 4.67
N ARG A 133 6.41 -8.09 3.90
CA ARG A 133 5.61 -9.21 4.44
C ARG A 133 6.51 -10.31 5.00
N ILE A 134 7.48 -10.78 4.20
CA ILE A 134 8.39 -11.86 4.59
C ILE A 134 9.22 -11.46 5.81
N GLY A 135 9.78 -10.25 5.84
CA GLY A 135 10.54 -9.75 6.98
C GLY A 135 9.71 -9.69 8.26
N ALA A 136 8.44 -9.24 8.17
CA ALA A 136 7.54 -9.21 9.30
C ALA A 136 7.26 -10.61 9.89
N GLU A 137 7.21 -11.64 9.04
CA GLU A 137 7.00 -13.04 9.44
C GLU A 137 8.29 -13.70 9.95
N ALA A 138 9.42 -13.46 9.27
CA ALA A 138 10.71 -14.03 9.61
C ALA A 138 11.24 -13.52 10.96
N GLU A 139 10.98 -12.26 11.29
CA GLU A 139 11.35 -11.65 12.58
C GLU A 139 10.21 -11.69 13.61
N ALA A 140 9.16 -12.49 13.39
CA ALA A 140 8.08 -12.64 14.35
C ALA A 140 8.61 -13.13 15.71
N HIS A 141 7.99 -12.65 16.79
CA HIS A 141 8.43 -12.94 18.16
C HIS A 141 7.29 -13.51 19.00
N LYS A 142 7.65 -14.35 19.98
CA LYS A 142 6.69 -14.91 20.93
C LYS A 142 6.16 -13.84 21.87
N THR A 143 4.85 -13.76 22.03
CA THR A 143 4.19 -12.84 22.96
C THR A 143 4.14 -13.43 24.37
N LYS A 144 3.80 -12.59 25.37
CA LYS A 144 3.57 -13.04 26.76
C LYS A 144 2.44 -14.07 26.90
N PHE A 145 1.58 -14.20 25.89
CA PHE A 145 0.45 -15.13 25.87
C PHE A 145 0.78 -16.45 25.15
N GLY A 146 2.03 -16.66 24.73
CA GLY A 146 2.45 -17.87 24.03
C GLY A 146 2.11 -17.90 22.54
N THR A 147 1.50 -16.85 21.99
CA THR A 147 1.28 -16.66 20.55
C THR A 147 2.49 -16.03 19.88
N PHE A 148 2.50 -15.93 18.54
CA PHE A 148 3.51 -15.18 17.78
C PHE A 148 2.93 -13.88 17.23
N SER A 149 3.67 -12.79 17.34
CA SER A 149 3.32 -11.50 16.76
C SER A 149 4.33 -11.11 15.66
N PRO A 150 3.87 -10.60 14.51
CA PRO A 150 4.76 -10.17 13.43
C PRO A 150 5.62 -8.97 13.86
N ALA A 151 6.80 -8.85 13.26
CA ALA A 151 7.73 -7.77 13.54
C ALA A 151 7.23 -6.43 12.99
N MET A 152 7.08 -5.44 13.88
CA MET A 152 6.57 -4.12 13.53
C MET A 152 7.53 -3.29 12.68
N ARG A 153 8.83 -3.58 12.68
CA ARG A 153 9.83 -2.82 11.90
C ARG A 153 9.52 -2.84 10.40
N HIS A 154 9.28 -4.03 9.86
CA HIS A 154 8.96 -4.25 8.45
C HIS A 154 7.57 -3.71 8.07
N ILE A 155 6.61 -3.88 8.98
CA ILE A 155 5.25 -3.33 8.82
C ILE A 155 5.29 -1.79 8.77
N SER A 156 6.07 -1.15 9.65
CA SER A 156 6.19 0.31 9.72
C SER A 156 6.88 0.87 8.47
N LEU A 157 7.89 0.16 7.95
CA LEU A 157 8.52 0.50 6.67
C LEU A 157 7.49 0.47 5.53
N TRP A 158 6.71 -0.60 5.42
CA TRP A 158 5.60 -0.66 4.45
C TRP A 158 4.63 0.51 4.63
N GLN A 159 4.18 0.75 5.86
CA GLN A 159 3.18 1.78 6.19
C GLN A 159 3.65 3.18 5.77
N SER A 160 4.95 3.47 5.88
CA SER A 160 5.52 4.77 5.54
C SER A 160 5.65 5.03 4.03
N MET A 161 5.82 3.97 3.23
CA MET A 161 6.23 4.07 1.82
C MET A 161 5.17 3.60 0.83
N PHE A 162 4.37 2.58 1.17
CA PHE A 162 3.56 1.87 0.19
C PHE A 162 2.54 2.76 -0.52
N TRP A 163 1.93 3.71 0.16
CA TRP A 163 0.97 4.62 -0.47
C TRP A 163 1.59 5.47 -1.58
N LYS A 164 2.87 5.88 -1.43
CA LYS A 164 3.63 6.61 -2.46
C LYS A 164 3.87 5.69 -3.66
N PHE A 165 4.26 4.45 -3.37
CA PHE A 165 4.53 3.44 -4.38
C PHE A 165 3.26 3.02 -5.13
N TYR A 166 2.13 2.86 -4.46
CA TYR A 166 0.85 2.57 -5.09
C TYR A 166 0.41 3.72 -6.01
N ASN A 167 0.56 4.98 -5.55
CA ASN A 167 0.33 6.15 -6.39
C ASN A 167 1.23 6.13 -7.63
N ARG A 168 2.52 5.78 -7.46
CA ARG A 168 3.47 5.66 -8.57
C ARG A 168 3.08 4.55 -9.56
N GLN A 169 2.59 3.40 -9.11
CA GLN A 169 2.08 2.35 -9.99
C GLN A 169 0.86 2.84 -10.80
N CYS A 170 -0.05 3.60 -10.18
CA CYS A 170 -1.18 4.20 -10.89
C CYS A 170 -0.71 5.19 -11.97
N GLU A 171 0.27 6.05 -11.65
CA GLU A 171 0.87 7.00 -12.60
C GLU A 171 1.56 6.30 -13.77
N ILE A 172 2.29 5.22 -13.52
CA ILE A 172 2.92 4.42 -14.56
C ILE A 172 1.86 3.79 -15.47
N ILE A 173 0.81 3.19 -14.92
CA ILE A 173 -0.28 2.62 -15.73
C ILE A 173 -0.96 3.71 -16.57
N ASN A 174 -1.20 4.90 -15.99
CA ASN A 174 -1.77 6.03 -16.73
C ASN A 174 -0.85 6.49 -17.87
N THR A 175 0.45 6.48 -17.65
CA THR A 175 1.46 6.85 -18.66
C THR A 175 1.54 5.82 -19.78
N LEU A 176 1.59 4.52 -19.44
CA LEU A 176 1.64 3.42 -20.41
C LEU A 176 0.34 3.28 -21.21
N GLY A 177 -0.82 3.49 -20.56
CA GLY A 177 -2.13 3.38 -21.18
C GLY A 177 -2.54 4.63 -21.97
N ALA A 178 -2.06 5.82 -21.57
CA ALA A 178 -2.31 7.11 -22.21
C ALA A 178 -3.78 7.29 -22.65
N GLY A 179 -4.01 7.73 -23.90
CA GLY A 179 -5.35 7.88 -24.46
C GLY A 179 -6.13 6.56 -24.60
N GLY A 180 -5.47 5.40 -24.54
CA GLY A 180 -6.12 4.09 -24.62
C GLY A 180 -7.05 3.79 -23.45
N LEU A 181 -6.75 4.34 -22.26
CA LEU A 181 -7.56 4.12 -21.06
C LEU A 181 -8.97 4.71 -21.16
N VAL A 182 -9.12 5.79 -21.93
CA VAL A 182 -10.40 6.48 -22.15
C VAL A 182 -10.94 6.30 -23.56
N GLY A 183 -10.08 5.91 -24.50
CA GLY A 183 -10.41 5.83 -25.92
C GLY A 183 -10.99 4.49 -26.38
N VAL A 184 -11.13 3.48 -25.51
CA VAL A 184 -11.82 2.23 -25.87
C VAL A 184 -13.34 2.36 -25.67
N PRO A 185 -14.18 1.74 -26.52
CA PRO A 185 -15.63 1.77 -26.36
C PRO A 185 -16.06 0.96 -25.12
N SER A 186 -17.36 0.97 -24.83
CA SER A 186 -17.92 -0.03 -23.93
C SER A 186 -17.68 -1.42 -24.51
N PHE A 187 -17.45 -2.41 -23.65
CA PHE A 187 -17.36 -3.80 -24.04
C PHE A 187 -18.64 -4.31 -24.71
N ALA A 188 -19.80 -3.71 -24.41
CA ALA A 188 -21.09 -4.06 -25.02
C ALA A 188 -21.14 -3.81 -26.54
N GLU A 189 -20.31 -2.89 -27.06
CA GLU A 189 -20.30 -2.56 -28.49
C GLU A 189 -19.82 -3.73 -29.39
N LEU A 190 -19.18 -4.74 -28.80
CA LEU A 190 -18.85 -6.00 -29.49
C LEU A 190 -20.06 -6.89 -29.79
N ALA A 191 -21.22 -6.58 -29.20
CA ALA A 191 -22.50 -7.23 -29.50
C ALA A 191 -23.49 -6.30 -30.23
N GLY A 192 -23.15 -5.01 -30.39
CA GLY A 192 -24.02 -4.00 -30.98
C GLY A 192 -23.87 -3.85 -32.51
N GLY A 193 -24.58 -2.86 -33.06
CA GLY A 193 -24.53 -2.54 -34.49
C GLY A 193 -23.14 -2.09 -34.98
N ALA A 194 -22.35 -1.47 -34.10
CA ALA A 194 -20.99 -1.02 -34.39
C ALA A 194 -19.92 -2.13 -34.33
N LYS A 195 -20.30 -3.38 -34.03
CA LYS A 195 -19.37 -4.51 -33.80
C LYS A 195 -18.27 -4.61 -34.87
N LYS A 196 -18.62 -4.52 -36.16
CA LYS A 196 -17.65 -4.64 -37.26
C LYS A 196 -16.57 -3.57 -37.20
N ASP A 197 -16.95 -2.33 -36.89
CA ASP A 197 -16.02 -1.21 -36.72
C ASP A 197 -15.19 -1.39 -35.44
N VAL A 198 -15.82 -1.86 -34.36
CA VAL A 198 -15.11 -2.15 -33.10
C VAL A 198 -14.02 -3.21 -33.30
N GLU A 199 -14.35 -4.31 -33.97
CA GLU A 199 -13.40 -5.38 -34.30
C GLU A 199 -12.26 -4.92 -35.19
N LYS A 200 -12.54 -4.02 -36.14
CA LYS A 200 -11.55 -3.51 -37.09
C LYS A 200 -10.63 -2.45 -36.49
N TYR A 201 -11.17 -1.45 -35.77
CA TYR A 201 -10.46 -0.24 -35.40
C TYR A 201 -9.93 -0.23 -33.96
N PHE A 202 -10.44 -1.10 -33.08
CA PHE A 202 -10.04 -1.13 -31.66
C PHE A 202 -9.14 -2.32 -31.31
N GLN A 203 -8.44 -2.91 -32.28
CA GLN A 203 -7.35 -3.86 -32.02
C GLN A 203 -6.08 -3.14 -31.52
N SER A 204 -5.16 -3.87 -30.90
CA SER A 204 -3.79 -3.41 -30.61
C SER A 204 -2.79 -4.31 -31.31
N VAL A 205 -1.50 -3.95 -31.26
CA VAL A 205 -0.43 -4.68 -31.95
C VAL A 205 -0.45 -6.19 -31.62
N ASN A 206 -0.63 -6.54 -30.35
CA ASN A 206 -0.60 -7.92 -29.87
C ASN A 206 -1.96 -8.41 -29.30
N ALA A 207 -3.08 -7.74 -29.62
CA ALA A 207 -4.39 -8.15 -29.12
C ALA A 207 -5.54 -7.74 -30.06
N GLY A 208 -6.47 -8.67 -30.31
CA GLY A 208 -7.75 -8.33 -30.94
C GLY A 208 -8.58 -7.37 -30.07
N SER A 209 -9.58 -6.72 -30.69
CA SER A 209 -10.35 -5.65 -30.05
C SER A 209 -10.94 -6.02 -28.69
N SER A 210 -11.56 -7.20 -28.58
CA SER A 210 -12.12 -7.69 -27.32
C SER A 210 -11.10 -7.75 -26.18
N LYS A 211 -9.89 -8.24 -26.46
CA LYS A 211 -8.84 -8.34 -25.44
C LYS A 211 -8.29 -6.95 -25.09
N ARG A 212 -8.09 -6.07 -26.07
CA ARG A 212 -7.66 -4.69 -25.84
C ARG A 212 -8.67 -3.92 -24.99
N ILE A 213 -9.96 -3.99 -25.30
CA ILE A 213 -11.02 -3.29 -24.59
C ILE A 213 -11.06 -3.73 -23.12
N LYS A 214 -11.11 -5.05 -22.86
CA LYS A 214 -11.11 -5.58 -21.48
C LYS A 214 -9.90 -5.11 -20.68
N LEU A 215 -8.72 -5.17 -21.28
CA LEU A 215 -7.48 -4.79 -20.63
C LEU A 215 -7.45 -3.29 -20.29
N ASN A 216 -7.86 -2.43 -21.23
CA ASN A 216 -7.89 -0.99 -21.01
C ASN A 216 -9.00 -0.58 -20.03
N ARG A 217 -10.16 -1.24 -20.02
CA ARG A 217 -11.21 -1.02 -19.02
C ARG A 217 -10.76 -1.43 -17.62
N LEU A 218 -10.04 -2.54 -17.50
CA LEU A 218 -9.43 -2.94 -16.22
C LEU A 218 -8.38 -1.92 -15.75
N ALA A 219 -7.50 -1.46 -16.64
CA ALA A 219 -6.49 -0.45 -16.33
C ALA A 219 -7.10 0.91 -15.94
N TYR A 220 -8.13 1.35 -16.66
CA TYR A 220 -8.92 2.53 -16.32
C TYR A 220 -9.50 2.42 -14.90
N ASP A 221 -10.16 1.30 -14.60
CA ASP A 221 -10.83 1.11 -13.32
C ASP A 221 -9.83 0.93 -12.15
N ALA A 222 -8.63 0.44 -12.44
CA ALA A 222 -7.58 0.25 -11.43
C ALA A 222 -6.77 1.52 -11.11
N ALA A 223 -6.60 2.44 -12.08
CA ALA A 223 -5.63 3.55 -11.97
C ALA A 223 -6.20 4.96 -12.22
N LEU A 224 -7.40 5.08 -12.81
CA LEU A 224 -7.94 6.37 -13.27
C LEU A 224 -9.39 6.67 -12.84
N SER A 225 -10.23 5.67 -12.59
CA SER A 225 -11.64 5.86 -12.23
C SER A 225 -11.84 6.52 -10.84
N SER A 226 -13.08 6.90 -10.54
CA SER A 226 -13.51 7.30 -9.18
C SER A 226 -13.16 6.25 -8.13
N PHE A 227 -13.29 4.97 -8.47
CA PHE A 227 -12.88 3.85 -7.62
C PHE A 227 -11.37 3.85 -7.39
N ALA A 228 -10.55 4.02 -8.44
CA ALA A 228 -9.10 4.16 -8.30
C ALA A 228 -8.74 5.37 -7.40
N GLY A 229 -9.42 6.51 -7.58
CA GLY A 229 -9.25 7.68 -6.74
C GLY A 229 -9.51 7.41 -5.25
N ARG A 230 -10.61 6.71 -4.93
CA ARG A 230 -10.92 6.25 -3.56
C ARG A 230 -9.85 5.31 -3.03
N GLN A 231 -9.39 4.34 -3.84
CA GLN A 231 -8.35 3.40 -3.44
C GLN A 231 -7.01 4.10 -3.14
N ARG A 232 -6.64 5.13 -3.91
CA ARG A 232 -5.44 5.93 -3.65
C ARG A 232 -5.52 6.67 -2.32
N LEU A 233 -6.67 7.29 -2.03
CA LEU A 233 -6.91 7.93 -0.73
C LEU A 233 -6.89 6.92 0.41
N TYR A 234 -7.50 5.75 0.21
CA TYR A 234 -7.50 4.65 1.16
C TYR A 234 -6.08 4.20 1.50
N GLU A 235 -5.24 3.86 0.51
CA GLU A 235 -3.86 3.43 0.81
C GLU A 235 -3.07 4.48 1.57
N GLN A 236 -3.33 5.76 1.31
CA GLN A 236 -2.64 6.86 1.97
C GLN A 236 -3.08 7.06 3.43
N TYR A 237 -4.39 7.03 3.73
CA TYR A 237 -4.90 7.45 5.04
C TYR A 237 -5.55 6.35 5.87
N TYR A 238 -5.76 5.14 5.32
CA TYR A 238 -6.42 4.03 6.03
C TYR A 238 -5.76 3.71 7.37
N SER A 239 -4.42 3.73 7.41
CA SER A 239 -3.65 3.41 8.61
C SER A 239 -3.42 4.61 9.53
N GLY A 240 -4.07 5.74 9.25
CA GLY A 240 -3.90 7.03 9.91
C GLY A 240 -3.08 8.03 9.08
N ASP A 241 -2.88 9.22 9.65
CA ASP A 241 -2.10 10.29 9.04
C ASP A 241 -0.64 9.82 8.74
N PRO A 242 -0.17 9.89 7.48
CA PRO A 242 1.18 9.48 7.10
C PRO A 242 2.30 10.19 7.89
N MET A 243 2.13 11.47 8.23
CA MET A 243 3.11 12.23 9.02
C MET A 243 3.18 11.68 10.44
N ARG A 244 2.02 11.37 11.04
CA ARG A 244 1.97 10.75 12.37
C ARG A 244 2.64 9.38 12.36
N THR A 245 2.36 8.57 11.36
CA THR A 245 2.94 7.24 11.19
C THR A 245 4.47 7.31 11.02
N GLN A 246 4.98 8.19 10.17
CA GLN A 246 6.42 8.37 9.97
C GLN A 246 7.11 8.92 11.24
N SER A 247 6.48 9.88 11.93
CA SER A 247 6.97 10.37 13.22
C SER A 247 7.01 9.27 14.28
N LEU A 248 6.03 8.36 14.29
CA LEU A 248 6.03 7.21 15.19
C LEU A 248 7.16 6.23 14.83
N MET A 249 7.36 5.94 13.55
CA MET A 249 8.48 5.11 13.08
C MET A 249 9.82 5.69 13.54
N PHE A 250 10.06 6.99 13.35
CA PHE A 250 11.28 7.65 13.82
C PHE A 250 11.49 7.50 15.33
N ARG A 251 10.44 7.69 16.13
CA ARG A 251 10.50 7.57 17.59
C ARG A 251 10.80 6.15 18.05
N MET A 252 10.17 5.16 17.40
CA MET A 252 10.25 3.75 17.80
C MET A 252 11.50 3.03 17.25
N TYR A 253 12.15 3.56 16.20
CA TYR A 253 13.31 2.92 15.60
C TYR A 253 14.54 3.06 16.53
N PRO A 254 15.26 1.96 16.83
CA PRO A 254 16.48 2.00 17.64
C PRO A 254 17.57 2.73 16.85
N LYS A 255 18.06 3.85 17.39
CA LYS A 255 19.03 4.74 16.71
C LYS A 255 20.39 4.75 17.39
N ASP A 256 20.42 4.55 18.70
CA ASP A 256 21.60 4.78 19.51
C ASP A 256 22.79 3.91 19.08
N GLU A 257 22.58 2.62 18.78
CA GLU A 257 23.64 1.75 18.27
C GLU A 257 24.19 2.20 16.90
N HIS A 258 23.32 2.71 16.01
CA HIS A 258 23.75 3.22 14.71
C HIS A 258 24.55 4.51 14.84
N ILE A 259 24.17 5.38 15.78
CA ILE A 259 24.89 6.62 16.08
C ILE A 259 26.22 6.29 16.75
N GLN A 260 26.22 5.38 17.74
CA GLN A 260 27.42 4.98 18.46
C GLN A 260 28.48 4.40 17.51
N ARG A 261 28.07 3.58 16.52
CA ARG A 261 29.01 3.07 15.51
C ARG A 261 29.75 4.17 14.74
N VAL A 262 29.13 5.32 14.54
CA VAL A 262 29.79 6.48 13.91
C VAL A 262 30.82 7.07 14.87
N HIS A 263 30.49 7.22 16.15
CA HIS A 263 31.43 7.70 17.17
C HIS A 263 32.60 6.74 17.37
N ASP A 264 32.35 5.44 17.46
CA ASP A 264 33.40 4.43 17.57
C ASP A 264 34.39 4.49 16.39
N MET A 265 33.87 4.75 15.18
CA MET A 265 34.71 4.94 14.00
C MET A 265 35.53 6.23 14.07
N LEU A 266 34.96 7.33 14.60
CA LEU A 266 35.68 8.58 14.77
C LEU A 266 36.78 8.45 15.82
N ASP A 267 36.50 7.77 16.94
CA ASP A 267 37.47 7.50 17.99
C ASP A 267 38.61 6.60 17.47
N ASP A 268 38.29 5.60 16.65
CA ASP A 268 39.29 4.77 15.95
C ASP A 268 40.13 5.59 14.96
N LEU A 269 39.51 6.49 14.18
CA LEU A 269 40.23 7.38 13.26
C LEU A 269 41.13 8.37 14.00
N GLU A 270 40.66 8.96 15.10
CA GLU A 270 41.46 9.81 15.98
C GLU A 270 42.64 9.03 16.56
N GLY A 271 42.43 7.79 17.01
CA GLY A 271 43.50 6.92 17.49
C GLY A 271 44.54 6.56 16.43
N ARG A 272 44.18 6.57 15.13
CA ARG A 272 45.10 6.39 13.99
C ARG A 272 45.68 7.70 13.49
N GLN A 273 45.28 8.85 14.02
CA GLN A 273 45.83 10.13 13.60
C GLN A 273 47.32 10.19 13.96
N ASN A 274 48.13 10.77 13.07
CA ASN A 274 49.54 11.04 13.36
C ASN A 274 49.67 11.73 14.73
N PRO A 275 50.26 11.08 15.75
CA PRO A 275 50.32 11.62 17.11
C PRO A 275 51.22 12.87 17.20
N ASN A 276 52.02 13.12 16.16
CA ASN A 276 52.89 14.29 16.06
C ASN A 276 52.23 15.45 15.27
N TRP A 277 50.97 15.32 14.83
CA TRP A 277 50.22 16.44 14.26
C TRP A 277 49.91 17.51 15.33
N PRO A 278 50.06 18.82 15.07
CA PRO A 278 50.44 19.47 13.80
C PRO A 278 51.95 19.73 13.64
N ASP A 279 52.77 19.39 14.63
CA ASP A 279 54.14 19.83 14.73
C ASP A 279 55.13 18.84 14.11
N LYS A 280 55.47 19.15 12.84
CA LYS A 280 56.72 18.81 12.14
C LYS A 280 56.86 17.36 11.64
N GLU A 281 56.56 17.24 10.34
CA GLU A 281 56.74 16.10 9.41
C GLU A 281 55.68 14.97 9.48
N GLY A 282 55.14 14.62 8.29
CA GLY A 282 54.12 13.57 8.11
C GLY A 282 52.69 14.05 7.76
N GLY A 283 52.35 15.31 8.03
CA GLY A 283 51.03 15.89 7.71
C GLY A 283 49.88 15.29 8.55
N PRO A 284 48.61 15.67 8.28
CA PRO A 284 47.43 15.23 9.06
C PRO A 284 46.99 13.79 8.71
N ALA A 285 47.88 12.98 8.13
CA ALA A 285 47.53 11.68 7.60
C ALA A 285 47.23 10.68 8.73
N PHE A 286 46.16 9.90 8.56
CA PHE A 286 45.93 8.70 9.36
C PHE A 286 46.99 7.64 9.03
N GLU A 287 47.51 6.97 10.05
CA GLU A 287 48.34 5.78 9.87
C GLU A 287 47.53 4.72 9.10
N ARG A 288 48.04 4.30 7.93
CA ARG A 288 47.39 3.28 7.10
C ARG A 288 47.70 1.91 7.71
N THR A 289 46.77 1.37 8.49
CA THR A 289 46.91 0.05 9.14
C THR A 289 46.37 -1.12 8.31
N TRP A 290 46.04 -0.91 7.03
CA TRP A 290 45.61 -2.00 6.15
C TRP A 290 46.84 -2.71 5.56
N GLU A 291 47.21 -3.86 6.12
CA GLU A 291 47.97 -4.92 5.40
C GLU A 291 47.06 -5.67 4.42
#